data_AF-A0A3E4URM3-F1
#
_entry.id   AF-A0A3E4URM3-F1
#
_cell.length_a   1.000
_cell.length_b   1.000
_cell.length_c   1.000
_cell.angle_alpha   90.00
_cell.angle_beta   90.00
_cell.angle_gamma   90.00
#
_symmetry.space_group_name_H-M   'P 1'
#
loop_
_entity.id
_entity.type
_entity.pdbx_description
1 polymer ?
#
loop_
_entity_poly.entity_id
_entity_poly.type
_entity_poly.pdbx_seq_one_letter_code
_entity_poly.pdbx_strand_id
1 'polypeptide(L)'
;MKSNPLVKINELIEQDYLIVVDTNVLLGLYRLSPDYADFALKCLEKIKSFIRIPYVVALEFSRHNRKLYKDRQLSIKNSISDNLTMIENHKKKVLNAIAVLEKRNFPEIDELLSVC
;
A
#
# COMPACT_ATOMS: atom_id res chain seq x y z
N MET A 1 9.51 13.76 -19.27
CA MET A 1 10.44 14.70 -18.60
C MET A 1 11.24 13.93 -17.57
N LYS A 2 12.57 13.88 -17.68
CA LYS A 2 13.41 13.37 -16.60
C LYS A 2 13.44 14.46 -15.51
N SER A 3 13.11 14.11 -14.27
CA SER A 3 13.25 15.02 -13.13
C SER A 3 14.73 15.38 -13.00
N ASN A 4 15.04 16.68 -13.04
CA ASN A 4 16.38 17.16 -12.77
C ASN A 4 16.54 17.20 -11.23
N PRO A 5 17.40 16.36 -10.62
CA PRO A 5 17.52 16.28 -9.16
C PRO A 5 18.10 17.54 -8.52
N LEU A 6 18.50 18.54 -9.31
CA LEU A 6 19.06 19.82 -8.87
C LEU A 6 18.02 20.89 -8.54
N VAL A 7 16.73 20.65 -8.77
CA VAL A 7 15.69 21.65 -8.47
C VAL A 7 15.45 21.69 -6.96
N LYS A 8 16.05 22.67 -6.29
CA LYS A 8 15.79 22.96 -4.88
C LYS A 8 14.45 23.68 -4.77
N ILE A 9 13.42 22.93 -4.38
CA ILE A 9 12.05 23.45 -4.20
C ILE A 9 12.03 24.67 -3.27
N ASN A 10 12.88 24.71 -2.25
CA ASN A 10 12.98 25.86 -1.34
C ASN A 10 13.38 27.17 -2.06
N GLU A 11 14.34 27.10 -2.99
CA GLU A 11 14.78 28.28 -3.76
C GLU A 11 13.68 28.78 -4.70
N LEU A 12 12.85 27.87 -5.23
CA LEU A 12 11.69 28.26 -6.05
C LEU A 12 10.59 28.90 -5.20
N ILE A 13 10.33 28.37 -4.00
CA ILE A 13 9.35 28.94 -3.07
C ILE A 13 9.76 30.36 -2.64
N GLU A 14 11.05 30.59 -2.39
CA GLU A 14 11.59 31.92 -2.07
C GLU A 14 11.45 32.93 -3.22
N GLN A 15 11.27 32.45 -4.45
CA GLN A 15 11.04 33.25 -5.65
C GLN A 15 9.53 33.41 -5.97
N ASP A 16 8.64 33.22 -5.00
CA ASP A 16 7.18 33.34 -5.14
C ASP A 16 6.55 32.36 -6.17
N TYR A 17 7.20 31.21 -6.42
CA TYR A 17 6.58 30.18 -7.26
C TYR A 17 5.39 29.53 -6.57
N LEU A 18 4.41 29.19 -7.40
CA LEU A 18 3.19 28.51 -6.98
C LEU A 18 3.29 27.00 -7.24
N ILE A 19 2.86 26.19 -6.28
CA ILE A 19 2.76 24.75 -6.42
C ILE A 19 1.33 24.40 -6.81
N VAL A 20 1.13 24.00 -8.07
CA VAL A 20 -0.18 23.54 -8.55
C VAL A 20 -0.22 22.01 -8.43
N VAL A 21 -1.17 21.51 -7.65
CA VAL A 21 -1.30 20.07 -7.39
C VAL A 21 -2.29 19.44 -8.37
N ASP A 22 -1.90 18.31 -8.95
CA ASP A 22 -2.75 17.49 -9.82
C ASP A 22 -3.62 16.52 -9.00
N THR A 23 -4.77 16.10 -9.56
CA THR A 23 -5.69 15.14 -8.97
C THR A 23 -4.99 13.83 -8.61
N ASN A 24 -4.08 13.35 -9.46
CA ASN A 24 -3.37 12.10 -9.25
C ASN A 24 -2.42 12.13 -8.05
N VAL A 25 -1.85 13.30 -7.72
CA VAL A 25 -1.00 13.47 -6.54
C VAL A 25 -1.85 13.28 -5.27
N LEU A 26 -3.02 13.90 -5.23
CA LEU A 26 -3.95 13.79 -4.10
C LEU A 26 -4.54 12.38 -3.95
N LEU A 27 -4.99 11.79 -5.07
CA LEU A 27 -5.51 10.42 -5.08
C LEU A 27 -4.41 9.38 -4.77
N GLY A 28 -3.17 9.68 -5.12
CA GLY A 28 -1.99 8.86 -4.84
C GLY A 28 -1.78 8.63 -3.34
N LEU A 29 -2.18 9.57 -2.47
CA LEU A 29 -2.06 9.44 -1.02
C LEU A 29 -2.78 8.19 -0.48
N TYR A 30 -3.91 7.79 -1.09
CA TYR A 30 -4.64 6.59 -0.69
C TYR A 30 -3.91 5.27 -1.03
N ARG A 31 -2.89 5.30 -1.89
CA ARG A 31 -2.14 4.12 -2.30
C ARG A 31 -0.92 3.86 -1.41
N LEU A 32 -0.45 4.89 -0.72
CA LEU A 32 0.70 4.81 0.17
C LEU A 32 0.41 3.92 1.39
N SER A 33 1.47 3.44 2.06
CA SER A 33 1.29 2.89 3.40
C SER A 33 0.90 4.03 4.36
N PRO A 34 0.30 3.71 5.52
CA PRO A 34 -0.06 4.72 6.52
C PRO A 34 1.10 5.67 6.87
N ASP A 35 2.30 5.11 7.14
CA ASP A 35 3.47 5.90 7.52
C ASP A 35 3.92 6.86 6.41
N TYR A 36 3.93 6.41 5.15
CA TYR A 36 4.29 7.24 4.01
C TYR A 36 3.21 8.29 3.70
N ALA A 37 1.93 7.95 3.89
CA ALA A 37 0.84 8.90 3.74
C ALA A 37 0.96 10.02 4.79
N ASP A 38 1.22 9.69 6.05
CA ASP A 38 1.43 10.66 7.13
C ASP A 38 2.64 11.56 6.86
N PHE A 39 3.74 10.98 6.38
CA PHE A 39 4.91 11.75 5.96
C PHE A 39 4.57 12.71 4.81
N ALA A 40 3.87 12.23 3.77
CA ALA A 40 3.47 13.07 2.64
C ALA A 40 2.54 14.21 3.05
N LEU A 41 1.58 13.94 3.96
CA LEU A 41 0.69 14.96 4.51
C LEU A 41 1.46 16.02 5.31
N LYS A 42 2.44 15.61 6.13
CA LYS A 42 3.33 16.55 6.83
C LYS A 42 4.12 17.43 5.87
N CYS A 43 4.59 16.86 4.75
CA CYS A 43 5.27 17.63 3.71
C CYS A 43 4.34 18.65 3.07
N LEU A 44 3.12 18.25 2.67
CA LEU A 44 2.11 19.14 2.08
C LEU A 44 1.70 20.26 3.04
N GLU A 45 1.56 19.97 4.33
CA GLU A 45 1.18 20.99 5.33
C GLU A 45 2.26 22.08 5.47
N LYS A 46 3.56 21.71 5.38
CA LYS A 46 4.67 22.68 5.44
C LYS A 46 4.67 23.68 4.28
N ILE A 47 4.18 23.29 3.11
CA ILE A 47 4.18 24.12 1.89
C ILE A 47 2.78 24.64 1.52
N LYS A 48 1.81 24.49 2.42
CA LYS A 48 0.38 24.76 2.18
C LYS A 48 0.08 26.17 1.68
N SER A 49 0.82 27.18 2.17
CA SER A 49 0.70 28.57 1.73
C SER A 49 1.02 28.77 0.25
N PHE A 50 1.84 27.90 -0.34
CA PHE A 50 2.29 27.95 -1.72
C PHE A 50 1.50 27.01 -2.64
N ILE A 51 0.63 26.17 -2.07
CA ILE A 51 -0.20 25.24 -2.83
C ILE A 51 -1.44 25.95 -3.37
N ARG A 52 -1.73 25.74 -4.65
CA ARG A 52 -3.04 26.03 -5.25
C ARG A 52 -3.64 24.79 -5.86
N ILE A 53 -4.93 24.62 -5.62
CA ILE A 53 -5.73 23.52 -6.16
C ILE A 53 -6.73 24.14 -7.14
N PRO A 54 -6.59 23.89 -8.45
CA PRO A 54 -7.58 24.29 -9.43
C PRO A 54 -8.96 23.70 -9.11
N TYR A 55 -10.03 24.42 -9.41
CA TYR A 55 -11.40 23.94 -9.17
C TYR A 55 -11.68 22.57 -9.81
N VAL A 56 -11.17 22.36 -11.03
CA VAL A 56 -11.31 21.10 -11.77
C VAL A 56 -10.67 19.93 -11.01
N VAL A 57 -9.49 20.14 -10.43
CA VAL A 57 -8.79 19.13 -9.62
C VAL A 57 -9.61 18.77 -8.37
N ALA A 58 -10.17 19.78 -7.68
CA ALA A 58 -11.01 19.55 -6.51
C ALA A 58 -12.29 18.78 -6.85
N LEU A 59 -12.90 19.07 -8.01
CA LEU A 59 -14.08 18.36 -8.51
C LEU A 59 -13.74 16.90 -8.84
N GLU A 60 -12.66 16.66 -9.58
CA GLU A 60 -12.22 15.30 -9.93
C GLU A 60 -11.87 14.49 -8.69
N PHE A 61 -11.14 15.08 -7.73
CA PHE A 61 -10.83 14.43 -6.47
C PHE A 61 -12.10 14.01 -5.73
N SER A 62 -13.08 14.91 -5.63
CA SER A 62 -14.36 14.65 -4.95
C SER A 62 -15.18 13.55 -5.61
N ARG A 63 -15.06 13.38 -6.94
CA ARG A 63 -15.74 12.32 -7.69
C ARG A 63 -15.11 10.94 -7.48
N HIS A 64 -13.79 10.88 -7.33
CA HIS A 64 -13.05 9.61 -7.35
C HIS A 64 -12.58 9.11 -5.98
N ASN A 65 -12.42 9.99 -4.98
CA ASN A 65 -11.84 9.65 -3.69
C ASN A 65 -12.58 8.51 -2.95
N ARG A 66 -13.91 8.54 -2.92
CA ARG A 66 -14.74 7.54 -2.23
C ARG A 66 -14.62 6.16 -2.88
N LYS A 67 -14.59 6.12 -4.21
CA LYS A 67 -14.41 4.87 -4.95
C LYS A 67 -13.03 4.29 -4.67
N LEU A 68 -11.98 5.12 -4.83
CA LEU A 68 -10.60 4.68 -4.60
C LEU A 68 -10.37 4.19 -3.18
N TYR A 69 -10.94 4.88 -2.18
CA TYR A 69 -10.88 4.46 -0.79
C TYR A 69 -11.51 3.08 -0.57
N LYS A 70 -12.72 2.86 -1.11
CA LYS A 70 -13.41 1.55 -1.03
C LYS A 70 -12.62 0.45 -1.74
N ASP A 71 -12.13 0.73 -2.94
CA ASP A 71 -11.33 -0.22 -3.72
C ASP A 71 -10.06 -0.63 -2.96
N ARG A 72 -9.42 0.33 -2.28
CA ARG A 72 -8.23 0.06 -1.45
C ARG A 72 -8.56 -0.81 -0.23
N GLN A 73 -9.66 -0.52 0.45
CA GLN A 73 -10.13 -1.36 1.57
C GLN A 73 -10.43 -2.79 1.12
N LEU A 74 -11.10 -2.94 -0.03
CA LEU A 74 -11.42 -4.24 -0.59
C LEU A 74 -10.15 -5.01 -0.98
N SER A 75 -9.19 -4.35 -1.63
CA SER A 75 -7.90 -4.95 -1.98
C SER A 75 -7.17 -5.49 -0.74
N ILE A 76 -7.12 -4.72 0.36
CA ILE A 76 -6.49 -5.17 1.61
C ILE A 76 -7.22 -6.39 2.17
N LYS A 77 -8.56 -6.37 2.22
CA LYS A 77 -9.37 -7.51 2.68
C LYS A 77 -9.13 -8.76 1.85
N ASN A 78 -9.12 -8.62 0.53
CA ASN A 78 -8.86 -9.73 -0.38
C ASN A 78 -7.46 -10.30 -0.17
N SER A 79 -6.43 -9.46 -0.04
CA SER A 79 -5.07 -9.93 0.25
C SER A 79 -4.96 -10.68 1.58
N ILE A 80 -5.70 -10.26 2.62
CA ILE A 80 -5.75 -11.00 3.89
C ILE A 80 -6.42 -12.37 3.67
N SER A 81 -7.56 -12.40 2.99
CA SER A 81 -8.27 -13.65 2.67
C SER A 81 -7.39 -14.61 1.87
N ASP A 82 -6.73 -14.12 0.83
CA ASP A 82 -5.85 -14.92 -0.03
C ASP A 82 -4.68 -15.51 0.78
N ASN A 83 -4.06 -14.70 1.65
CA ASN A 83 -2.99 -15.18 2.53
C ASN A 83 -3.48 -16.27 3.50
N LEU A 84 -4.68 -16.12 4.08
CA LEU A 84 -5.25 -17.13 4.97
C LEU A 84 -5.51 -18.45 4.22
N THR A 85 -6.09 -18.38 3.02
CA THR A 85 -6.29 -19.59 2.19
C THR A 85 -4.97 -20.23 1.79
N MET A 86 -3.94 -19.44 1.52
CA MET A 86 -2.60 -19.93 1.20
C MET A 86 -1.97 -20.67 2.39
N ILE A 87 -2.07 -20.11 3.60
CA ILE A 87 -1.61 -20.76 4.84
C ILE A 87 -2.34 -22.09 5.06
N GLU A 88 -3.67 -22.10 4.91
CA GLU A 88 -4.47 -23.31 5.08
C GLU A 88 -4.11 -24.39 4.06
N ASN A 89 -3.91 -24.00 2.80
CA ASN A 89 -3.48 -24.91 1.75
C ASN A 89 -2.07 -25.45 1.99
N HIS A 90 -1.15 -24.63 2.49
CA HIS A 90 0.18 -25.09 2.91
C HIS A 90 0.09 -26.08 4.06
N LYS A 91 -0.72 -25.80 5.10
CA LYS A 91 -0.95 -26.72 6.21
C LYS A 91 -1.48 -28.07 5.72
N LYS A 92 -2.49 -28.07 4.84
CA LYS A 92 -3.02 -29.31 4.23
C LYS A 92 -1.96 -30.08 3.44
N LYS A 93 -1.11 -29.40 2.66
CA LYS A 93 -0.02 -30.04 1.92
C LYS A 93 1.01 -30.69 2.85
N VAL A 94 1.39 -30.02 3.93
CA VAL A 94 2.32 -30.57 4.94
C VAL A 94 1.70 -31.80 5.62
N LEU A 95 0.46 -31.72 6.09
CA LEU A 95 -0.24 -32.84 6.71
C LEU A 95 -0.35 -34.04 5.77
N ASN A 96 -0.66 -33.82 4.49
CA ASN A 96 -0.71 -34.90 3.50
C ASN A 96 0.67 -35.54 3.28
N ALA A 97 1.74 -34.75 3.28
CA ALA A 97 3.10 -35.29 3.18
C ALA A 97 3.46 -36.15 4.41
N ILE A 98 3.11 -35.68 5.61
CA ILE A 98 3.30 -36.43 6.86
C ILE A 98 2.51 -37.75 6.83
N ALA A 99 1.25 -37.74 6.40
CA ALA A 99 0.44 -38.96 6.30
C ALA A 99 1.01 -40.01 5.32
N VAL A 100 1.74 -39.57 4.28
CA VAL A 100 2.47 -40.48 3.38
C VAL A 100 3.69 -41.09 4.06
N LEU A 101 4.40 -40.31 4.88
CA LEU A 101 5.54 -40.80 5.66
C LEU A 101 5.08 -41.79 6.74
N GLU A 102 3.95 -41.53 7.41
CA GLU A 102 3.34 -42.45 8.40
C GLU A 102 3.05 -43.81 7.76
N LYS A 103 2.40 -43.82 6.60
CA LYS A 103 2.11 -45.06 5.86
C LYS A 103 3.35 -45.86 5.47
N ARG A 104 4.52 -45.22 5.42
CA ARG A 104 5.80 -45.85 5.06
C ARG A 104 6.65 -46.21 6.30
N ASN A 105 6.12 -46.03 7.51
CA ASN A 105 6.80 -46.27 8.78
C ASN A 105 8.19 -45.61 8.86
N PHE A 106 8.32 -44.37 8.37
CA PHE A 106 9.55 -43.62 8.61
C PHE A 106 9.73 -43.36 10.13
N PRO A 107 10.94 -43.46 10.67
CA PRO A 107 11.20 -43.07 12.05
C PRO A 107 11.01 -41.55 12.25
N GLU A 108 10.78 -41.11 13.48
CA GLU A 108 10.72 -39.68 13.91
C GLU A 108 9.51 -38.86 13.40
N ILE A 109 8.46 -39.49 12.89
CA ILE A 109 7.27 -38.77 12.39
C ILE A 109 6.48 -38.09 13.52
N ASP A 110 6.50 -38.67 14.72
CA ASP A 110 5.82 -38.13 15.91
C ASP A 110 6.38 -36.75 16.32
N GLU A 111 7.68 -36.49 16.11
CA GLU A 111 8.27 -35.16 16.34
C GLU A 111 7.75 -34.14 15.33
N LEU A 112 7.60 -34.51 14.06
CA LEU A 112 7.07 -33.65 13.00
C LEU A 112 5.58 -33.28 13.20
N LEU A 113 4.79 -34.20 13.75
CA LEU A 113 3.39 -33.96 14.12
C LEU A 113 3.25 -32.96 15.27
N SER A 114 4.21 -32.91 16.20
CA SER A 114 4.17 -32.01 17.36
C SER A 114 4.34 -30.52 16.99
N VAL A 115 4.85 -30.23 15.78
CA VAL A 115 5.18 -28.87 15.31
C VAL A 115 4.12 -28.31 14.33
N CYS A 116 3.17 -29.13 13.85
CA CYS A 116 2.18 -28.77 12.81
C CYS A 116 0.77 -28.43 13.34
#